data_AF-A0A944HWG5-F1
#
_entry.id   AF-A0A944HWG5-F1
#
_cell.length_a   1.000
_cell.length_b   1.000
_cell.length_c   1.000
_cell.angle_alpha   90.00
_cell.angle_beta   90.00
_cell.angle_gamma   90.00
#
_symmetry.space_group_name_H-M   'P 1'
#
loop_
_entity.id
_entity.type
_entity.pdbx_description
1 polymer ?
#
loop_
_entity_poly.entity_id
_entity_poly.type
_entity_poly.pdbx_seq_one_letter_code
_entity_poly.pdbx_strand_id
1 'polypeptide(L)'
;MIRGRFAAEAPKQAEAMLGVLLQRHPGTLPGLQQDPLDELDRWSEVQVSLEPESGESGRCSVAGSYQHQTRPPTLVVGTARSRRRRGFTALHELGHHLQKTDTGLGNNLFARQDSEAFEEAACDAFAARILLPDLHIAESVRRSGPTAPDAVEMFQASQASREACCVRASQYLPGGGAVVLLDAAGTVLFAAASGLIPPARGTDQSTTPLIAAALQTAGTSQRDRTYVLWRSGDRSDLLYGQAAWFDEEYLVAVLAEDNVPWRKLTAPRPESGTSRYRSWWTCETCQEEFRVIEAGCPECGQPRCEEGHCGCRAARTQQDRTCDECRLVLAPARFAGASTICRDCS
;
A
#
# COMPACT_ATOMS: atom_id res chain seq x y z
N MET A 1 12.05 -3.35 -1.48
CA MET A 1 10.90 -2.51 -1.90
C MET A 1 9.79 -2.73 -0.90
N ILE A 2 9.43 -1.69 -0.15
CA ILE A 2 8.52 -1.77 1.00
C ILE A 2 7.13 -1.34 0.51
N ARG A 3 6.33 -2.29 0.00
CA ARG A 3 4.90 -2.07 -0.26
C ARG A 3 4.16 -2.18 1.08
N GLY A 4 3.61 -1.06 1.56
CA GLY A 4 2.99 -0.90 2.88
C GLY A 4 3.13 0.51 3.47
N ARG A 5 3.97 1.37 2.86
CA ARG A 5 4.27 2.74 3.34
C ARG A 5 3.19 3.80 3.03
N PHE A 6 2.31 3.55 2.05
CA PHE A 6 1.37 4.54 1.51
C PHE A 6 -0.10 4.24 1.79
N ALA A 7 -0.39 3.56 2.90
CA ALA A 7 -1.73 3.09 3.23
C ALA A 7 -2.77 4.21 3.28
N ALA A 8 -2.37 5.43 3.68
CA ALA A 8 -3.24 6.60 3.72
C ALA A 8 -3.08 7.51 2.49
N GLU A 9 -1.88 7.60 1.92
CA GLU A 9 -1.54 8.52 0.84
C GLU A 9 -2.04 8.03 -0.52
N ALA A 10 -1.90 6.73 -0.81
CA ALA A 10 -2.28 6.18 -2.11
C ALA A 10 -3.81 6.28 -2.36
N PRO A 11 -4.69 5.99 -1.39
CA PRO A 11 -6.13 6.22 -1.56
C PRO A 11 -6.49 7.69 -1.80
N LYS A 12 -5.78 8.64 -1.17
CA LYS A 12 -5.98 10.09 -1.38
C LYS A 12 -5.55 10.52 -2.78
N GLN A 13 -4.42 10.01 -3.26
CA GLN A 13 -3.98 10.26 -4.64
C GLN A 13 -4.97 9.66 -5.64
N ALA A 14 -5.48 8.45 -5.39
CA ALA A 14 -6.52 7.84 -6.22
C ALA A 14 -7.83 8.65 -6.26
N GLU A 15 -8.22 9.29 -5.15
CA GLU A 15 -9.37 10.22 -5.13
C GLU A 15 -9.11 11.45 -5.99
N ALA A 16 -7.90 12.02 -5.92
CA ALA A 16 -7.50 13.12 -6.78
C ALA A 16 -7.50 12.71 -8.27
N MET A 17 -7.00 11.51 -8.59
CA MET A 17 -7.04 10.93 -9.94
C MET A 17 -8.47 10.77 -10.44
N LEU A 18 -9.38 10.28 -9.60
CA LEU A 18 -10.80 10.18 -9.94
C LEU A 18 -11.43 11.56 -10.19
N GLY A 19 -11.05 12.58 -9.40
CA GLY A 19 -11.47 13.97 -9.63
C GLY A 19 -11.03 14.50 -10.99
N VAL A 20 -9.77 14.32 -11.35
CA VAL A 20 -9.23 14.69 -12.67
C VAL A 20 -9.93 13.93 -13.79
N LEU A 21 -10.15 12.63 -13.61
CA LEU A 21 -10.87 11.81 -14.59
C LEU A 21 -12.28 12.36 -14.86
N LEU A 22 -13.06 12.61 -13.81
CA LEU A 22 -14.44 13.09 -13.94
C LEU A 22 -14.51 14.50 -14.53
N GLN A 23 -13.49 15.32 -14.31
CA GLN A 23 -13.38 16.65 -14.92
C GLN A 23 -13.06 16.57 -16.42
N ARG A 24 -12.14 15.68 -16.83
CA ARG A 24 -11.71 15.53 -18.23
C ARG A 24 -12.71 14.74 -19.07
N HIS A 25 -13.32 13.72 -18.48
CA HIS A 25 -14.17 12.74 -19.15
C HIS A 25 -15.51 12.57 -18.41
N PRO A 26 -16.37 13.62 -18.38
CA PRO A 26 -17.62 13.58 -17.64
C PRO A 26 -18.58 12.51 -18.19
N GLY A 27 -19.16 11.72 -17.29
CA GLY A 27 -20.16 10.70 -17.65
C GLY A 27 -19.61 9.33 -18.07
N THR A 28 -18.28 9.15 -18.13
CA THR A 28 -17.65 7.87 -18.54
C THR A 28 -17.59 6.82 -17.44
N LEU A 29 -17.77 7.22 -16.17
CA LEU A 29 -17.60 6.34 -15.01
C LEU A 29 -18.47 5.05 -15.06
N PRO A 30 -19.76 5.08 -15.44
CA PRO A 30 -20.54 3.85 -15.59
C PRO A 30 -19.99 2.91 -16.67
N GLY A 31 -19.47 3.45 -17.77
CA GLY A 31 -18.83 2.68 -18.84
C GLY A 31 -17.57 1.98 -18.33
N LEU A 32 -16.69 2.74 -17.66
CA LEU A 32 -15.47 2.21 -17.05
C LEU A 32 -15.77 1.15 -15.98
N GLN A 33 -16.90 1.24 -15.27
CA GLN A 33 -17.32 0.24 -14.29
C GLN A 33 -17.77 -1.09 -14.91
N GLN A 34 -18.39 -1.04 -16.08
CA GLN A 34 -18.97 -2.23 -16.75
C GLN A 34 -17.96 -2.91 -17.69
N ASP A 35 -17.26 -2.12 -18.48
CA ASP A 35 -16.23 -2.58 -19.41
C ASP A 35 -15.17 -1.49 -19.63
N PRO A 36 -14.10 -1.48 -18.81
CA PRO A 36 -13.02 -0.51 -18.99
C PRO A 36 -12.40 -0.52 -20.38
N LEU A 37 -12.30 -1.68 -21.03
CA LEU A 37 -11.63 -1.78 -22.32
C LEU A 37 -12.50 -1.16 -23.42
N ASP A 38 -13.78 -1.53 -23.49
CA ASP A 38 -14.73 -0.99 -24.45
C ASP A 38 -14.96 0.52 -24.27
N GLU A 39 -14.98 1.00 -23.02
CA GLU A 39 -15.09 2.43 -22.75
C GLU A 39 -13.82 3.19 -23.19
N LEU A 40 -12.63 2.66 -22.87
CA LEU A 40 -11.36 3.30 -23.25
C LEU A 40 -11.07 3.26 -24.75
N ASP A 41 -11.57 2.26 -25.48
CA ASP A 41 -11.42 2.16 -26.95
C ASP A 41 -12.14 3.31 -27.69
N ARG A 42 -13.10 3.96 -27.03
CA ARG A 42 -13.83 5.12 -27.59
C ARG A 42 -13.10 6.45 -27.38
N TRP A 43 -12.02 6.47 -26.60
CA TRP A 43 -11.33 7.70 -26.25
C TRP A 43 -10.28 8.05 -27.30
N SER A 44 -10.10 9.35 -27.56
CA SER A 44 -9.06 9.83 -28.48
C SER A 44 -7.72 10.16 -27.79
N GLU A 45 -7.72 10.28 -26.47
CA GLU A 45 -6.55 10.69 -25.67
C GLU A 45 -5.57 9.55 -25.42
N VAL A 46 -6.06 8.31 -25.42
CA VAL A 46 -5.29 7.08 -25.22
C VAL A 46 -5.74 6.02 -26.22
N GLN A 47 -4.93 5.00 -26.45
CA GLN A 47 -5.32 3.80 -27.19
C GLN A 47 -5.00 2.55 -26.36
N VAL A 48 -5.78 1.49 -26.52
CA VAL A 48 -5.58 0.22 -25.80
C VAL A 48 -4.98 -0.82 -26.76
N SER A 49 -3.88 -1.45 -26.36
CA SER A 49 -3.25 -2.55 -27.11
C SER A 49 -3.33 -3.85 -26.31
N LEU A 50 -3.93 -4.89 -26.91
CA LEU A 50 -3.98 -6.22 -26.31
C LEU A 50 -2.82 -7.06 -26.85
N GLU A 51 -1.87 -7.42 -25.99
CA GLU A 51 -0.65 -8.12 -26.39
C GLU A 51 -0.49 -9.49 -25.70
N PRO A 52 0.11 -10.51 -26.34
CA PRO A 52 0.53 -11.73 -25.66
C PRO A 52 1.59 -11.42 -24.59
N GLU A 53 1.51 -12.07 -23.42
CA GLU A 53 2.56 -11.93 -22.40
C GLU A 53 3.84 -12.60 -22.91
N SER A 54 4.93 -11.84 -23.06
CA SER A 54 6.24 -12.39 -23.44
C SER A 54 6.95 -12.98 -22.22
N GLY A 55 7.33 -14.26 -22.31
CA GLY A 55 7.86 -15.07 -21.21
C GLY A 55 9.33 -14.84 -20.84
N GLU A 56 9.86 -13.63 -20.93
CA GLU A 56 11.28 -13.38 -20.64
C GLU A 56 11.52 -12.54 -19.37
N SER A 57 12.39 -13.12 -18.53
CA SER A 57 12.87 -12.67 -17.24
C SER A 57 13.44 -11.24 -17.25
N GLY A 58 12.70 -10.30 -16.66
CA GLY A 58 13.14 -8.96 -16.30
C GLY A 58 12.26 -8.41 -15.18
N ARG A 59 12.78 -7.51 -14.34
CA ARG A 59 12.16 -6.97 -13.11
C ARG A 59 10.84 -6.19 -13.30
N CYS A 60 10.21 -6.26 -14.47
CA CYS A 60 8.89 -5.74 -14.74
C CYS A 60 8.02 -6.88 -15.29
N SER A 61 7.20 -7.48 -14.44
CA SER A 61 6.33 -8.61 -14.73
C SER A 61 5.07 -8.20 -15.49
N VAL A 62 5.19 -7.34 -16.51
CA VAL A 62 4.10 -6.45 -16.87
C VAL A 62 2.98 -7.18 -17.62
N ALA A 63 1.96 -7.55 -16.85
CA ALA A 63 0.62 -7.88 -17.29
C ALA A 63 -0.07 -6.70 -18.01
N GLY A 64 0.54 -5.50 -18.02
CA GLY A 64 0.20 -4.33 -18.84
C GLY A 64 1.26 -3.23 -18.70
N SER A 65 1.31 -2.24 -19.59
CA SER A 65 2.30 -1.15 -19.48
C SER A 65 1.84 0.13 -20.17
N TYR A 66 2.23 1.29 -19.64
CA TYR A 66 1.93 2.58 -20.21
C TYR A 66 3.05 3.12 -21.11
N GLN A 67 2.79 3.18 -22.43
CA GLN A 67 3.73 3.64 -23.44
C GLN A 67 3.45 5.10 -23.85
N HIS A 68 3.94 6.04 -23.05
CA HIS A 68 3.76 7.47 -23.28
C HIS A 68 4.39 8.04 -24.57
N GLN A 69 5.28 7.31 -25.25
CA GLN A 69 5.96 7.79 -26.46
C GLN A 69 5.12 7.65 -27.73
N THR A 70 4.05 6.86 -27.69
CA THR A 70 3.12 6.66 -28.81
C THR A 70 2.14 7.83 -28.93
N ARG A 71 1.44 7.95 -30.08
CA ARG A 71 0.43 8.99 -30.32
C ARG A 71 -0.86 8.39 -30.91
N PRO A 72 -1.98 8.37 -30.16
CA PRO A 72 -2.06 8.69 -28.73
C PRO A 72 -1.24 7.71 -27.87
N PRO A 73 -0.91 8.04 -26.60
CA PRO A 73 -0.28 7.12 -25.67
C PRO A 73 -1.01 5.77 -25.55
N THR A 74 -0.27 4.66 -25.53
CA THR A 74 -0.81 3.29 -25.50
C THR A 74 -0.88 2.74 -24.07
N LEU A 75 -2.02 2.17 -23.72
CA LEU A 75 -2.24 1.31 -22.56
C LEU A 75 -2.12 -0.15 -23.03
N VAL A 76 -0.98 -0.80 -22.79
CA VAL A 76 -0.79 -2.21 -23.15
C VAL A 76 -1.40 -3.09 -22.07
N VAL A 77 -2.12 -4.15 -22.48
CA VAL A 77 -2.76 -5.10 -21.56
C VAL A 77 -2.56 -6.54 -22.06
N GLY A 78 -2.14 -7.43 -21.16
CA GLY A 78 -1.91 -8.85 -21.46
C GLY A 78 -3.20 -9.60 -21.83
N THR A 79 -3.18 -10.31 -22.96
CA THR A 79 -4.33 -11.07 -23.50
C THR A 79 -4.68 -12.33 -22.70
N ALA A 80 -3.70 -12.97 -22.07
CA ALA A 80 -3.88 -14.23 -21.34
C ALA A 80 -4.70 -14.11 -20.04
N ARG A 81 -5.05 -12.88 -19.64
CA ARG A 81 -5.78 -12.59 -18.40
C ARG A 81 -7.29 -12.70 -18.59
N SER A 82 -8.01 -12.96 -17.51
CA SER A 82 -9.48 -12.86 -17.51
C SER A 82 -9.95 -11.44 -17.86
N ARG A 83 -11.18 -11.30 -18.39
CA ARG A 83 -11.75 -9.99 -18.76
C ARG A 83 -11.67 -8.97 -17.60
N ARG A 84 -12.02 -9.40 -16.39
CA ARG A 84 -11.97 -8.55 -15.18
C ARG A 84 -10.55 -8.08 -14.86
N ARG A 85 -9.55 -8.96 -15.02
CA ARG A 85 -8.14 -8.61 -14.77
C ARG A 85 -7.59 -7.68 -15.84
N ARG A 86 -7.96 -7.87 -17.12
CA ARG A 86 -7.63 -6.92 -18.19
C ARG A 86 -8.21 -5.54 -17.94
N GLY A 87 -9.46 -5.47 -17.49
CA GLY A 87 -10.10 -4.22 -17.11
C GLY A 87 -9.37 -3.48 -15.97
N PHE A 88 -8.99 -4.22 -14.92
CA PHE A 88 -8.17 -3.65 -13.84
C PHE A 88 -6.82 -3.12 -14.34
N THR A 89 -6.12 -3.88 -15.17
CA THR A 89 -4.84 -3.46 -15.76
C THR A 89 -5.01 -2.21 -16.64
N ALA A 90 -6.02 -2.15 -17.51
CA ALA A 90 -6.27 -0.98 -18.33
C ALA A 90 -6.49 0.29 -17.49
N LEU A 91 -7.26 0.18 -16.40
CA LEU A 91 -7.48 1.28 -15.46
C LEU A 91 -6.22 1.66 -14.68
N HIS A 92 -5.36 0.68 -14.35
CA HIS A 92 -4.07 0.93 -13.72
C HIS A 92 -3.17 1.76 -14.66
N GLU A 93 -3.05 1.38 -15.93
CA GLU A 93 -2.29 2.14 -16.93
C GLU A 93 -2.90 3.51 -17.22
N LEU A 94 -4.23 3.62 -17.20
CA LEU A 94 -4.90 4.92 -17.25
C LEU A 94 -4.50 5.80 -16.06
N GLY A 95 -4.31 5.20 -14.89
CA GLY A 95 -3.79 5.90 -13.71
C GLY A 95 -2.42 6.52 -13.96
N HIS A 96 -1.49 5.78 -14.57
CA HIS A 96 -0.19 6.34 -14.99
C HIS A 96 -0.35 7.48 -16.00
N HIS A 97 -1.26 7.32 -16.96
CA HIS A 97 -1.56 8.37 -17.93
C HIS A 97 -2.02 9.67 -17.25
N LEU A 98 -2.99 9.59 -16.33
CA LEU A 98 -3.49 10.77 -15.60
C LEU A 98 -2.40 11.42 -14.77
N GLN A 99 -1.60 10.65 -14.03
CA GLN A 99 -0.54 11.19 -13.19
C GLN A 99 0.60 11.83 -14.01
N LYS A 100 0.84 11.34 -15.24
CA LYS A 100 1.84 11.91 -16.14
C LYS A 100 1.37 13.16 -16.88
N THR A 101 0.07 13.25 -17.18
CA THR A 101 -0.50 14.36 -17.99
C THR A 101 -1.17 15.44 -17.16
N ASP A 102 -1.42 15.21 -15.88
CA ASP A 102 -1.89 16.21 -14.94
C ASP A 102 -0.75 16.74 -14.07
N THR A 103 -0.49 18.05 -14.14
CA THR A 103 0.61 18.66 -13.39
C THR A 103 0.40 18.61 -11.88
N GLY A 104 -0.85 18.69 -11.41
CA GLY A 104 -1.17 18.59 -9.99
C GLY A 104 -0.86 17.20 -9.44
N LEU A 105 -1.34 16.16 -10.14
CA LEU A 105 -1.07 14.77 -9.77
C LEU A 105 0.42 14.44 -9.85
N GLY A 106 1.10 14.86 -10.92
CA GLY A 106 2.53 14.61 -11.12
C GLY A 106 3.40 15.30 -10.06
N ASN A 107 3.10 16.55 -9.69
CA ASN A 107 3.82 17.26 -8.64
C ASN A 107 3.73 16.54 -7.28
N ASN A 108 2.58 15.93 -6.96
CA ASN A 108 2.43 15.12 -5.75
C ASN A 108 3.34 13.89 -5.76
N LEU A 109 3.56 13.25 -6.91
CA LEU A 109 4.50 12.13 -7.06
C LEU A 109 5.94 12.59 -6.84
N PHE A 110 6.36 13.67 -7.52
CA PHE A 110 7.74 14.19 -7.44
C PHE A 110 8.15 14.62 -6.03
N ALA A 111 7.19 15.00 -5.18
CA ALA A 111 7.44 15.39 -3.79
C ALA A 111 7.77 14.20 -2.86
N ARG A 112 7.74 12.95 -3.34
CA ARG A 112 7.95 11.74 -2.53
C ARG A 112 9.30 11.09 -2.81
N GLN A 113 9.93 10.58 -1.74
CA GLN A 113 11.24 9.91 -1.81
C GLN A 113 11.19 8.55 -2.54
N ASP A 114 10.05 7.85 -2.48
CA ASP A 114 9.81 6.56 -3.15
C ASP A 114 8.60 6.72 -4.08
N SER A 115 8.78 7.54 -5.12
CA SER A 115 7.73 7.95 -6.04
C SER A 115 7.17 6.78 -6.85
N GLU A 116 8.02 5.82 -7.24
CA GLU A 116 7.59 4.64 -8.02
C GLU A 116 6.65 3.75 -7.20
N ALA A 117 7.01 3.37 -5.97
CA ALA A 117 6.14 2.52 -5.16
C ALA A 117 4.84 3.22 -4.75
N PHE A 118 4.88 4.56 -4.62
CA PHE A 118 3.70 5.37 -4.38
C PHE A 118 2.79 5.44 -5.61
N GLU A 119 3.36 5.68 -6.79
CA GLU A 119 2.65 5.75 -8.07
C GLU A 119 1.90 4.45 -8.35
N GLU A 120 2.59 3.32 -8.23
CA GLU A 120 2.01 1.98 -8.39
C GLU A 120 0.83 1.73 -7.43
N ALA A 121 1.02 2.09 -6.15
CA ALA A 121 -0.02 1.93 -5.14
C ALA A 121 -1.23 2.84 -5.40
N ALA A 122 -1.00 4.06 -5.91
CA ALA A 122 -2.06 5.00 -6.29
C ALA A 122 -2.82 4.52 -7.54
N CYS A 123 -2.12 3.98 -8.55
CA CYS A 123 -2.72 3.37 -9.73
C CYS A 123 -3.59 2.15 -9.37
N ASP A 124 -3.09 1.26 -8.52
CA ASP A 124 -3.87 0.13 -8.00
C ASP A 124 -5.11 0.61 -7.24
N ALA A 125 -4.96 1.60 -6.36
CA ALA A 125 -6.07 2.17 -5.59
C ALA A 125 -7.12 2.84 -6.49
N PHE A 126 -6.69 3.55 -7.53
CA PHE A 126 -7.55 4.19 -8.52
C PHE A 126 -8.34 3.17 -9.33
N ALA A 127 -7.67 2.19 -9.92
CA ALA A 127 -8.32 1.12 -10.69
C ALA A 127 -9.33 0.35 -9.84
N ALA A 128 -8.96 0.03 -8.60
CA ALA A 128 -9.83 -0.68 -7.68
C ALA A 128 -11.07 0.16 -7.30
N ARG A 129 -10.91 1.48 -7.10
CA ARG A 129 -12.02 2.37 -6.72
C ARG A 129 -13.01 2.61 -7.86
N ILE A 130 -12.55 2.64 -9.11
CA ILE A 130 -13.46 2.69 -10.27
C ILE A 130 -14.34 1.44 -10.28
N LEU A 131 -13.73 0.24 -10.19
CA LEU A 131 -14.46 -1.04 -10.28
C LEU A 131 -15.31 -1.35 -9.04
N LEU A 132 -14.93 -0.85 -7.87
CA LEU A 132 -15.60 -1.05 -6.58
C LEU A 132 -15.76 0.28 -5.84
N PRO A 133 -16.72 1.13 -6.25
CA PRO A 133 -16.98 2.41 -5.61
C PRO A 133 -17.33 2.26 -4.12
N ASP A 134 -17.05 3.29 -3.31
CA ASP A 134 -17.32 3.28 -1.86
C ASP A 134 -18.79 2.96 -1.55
N LEU A 135 -19.72 3.37 -2.42
CA LEU A 135 -21.16 3.12 -2.28
C LEU A 135 -21.54 1.63 -2.38
N HIS A 136 -20.68 0.81 -2.96
CA HIS A 136 -20.86 -0.65 -3.04
C HIS A 136 -20.13 -1.39 -1.91
N ILE A 137 -19.38 -0.68 -1.06
CA ILE A 137 -18.72 -1.27 0.10
C ILE A 137 -19.70 -1.25 1.28
N ALA A 138 -19.97 -2.46 1.81
CA ALA A 138 -20.85 -2.65 2.94
C ALA A 138 -20.44 -1.75 4.14
N GLU A 139 -21.44 -1.21 4.83
CA GLU A 139 -21.23 -0.34 6.01
C GLU A 139 -20.42 -1.06 7.10
N SER A 140 -20.62 -2.38 7.26
CA SER A 140 -19.84 -3.21 8.18
C SER A 140 -18.34 -3.14 7.88
N VAL A 141 -17.96 -3.30 6.61
CA VAL A 141 -16.57 -3.21 6.15
C VAL A 141 -16.01 -1.81 6.39
N ARG A 142 -16.77 -0.76 6.03
CA ARG A 142 -16.33 0.63 6.21
C ARG A 142 -16.10 1.00 7.68
N ARG A 143 -16.87 0.42 8.60
CA ARG A 143 -16.81 0.73 10.03
C ARG A 143 -15.82 -0.15 10.81
N SER A 144 -15.70 -1.42 10.46
CA SER A 144 -15.05 -2.44 11.31
C SER A 144 -13.94 -3.21 10.59
N GLY A 145 -13.72 -2.92 9.31
CA GLY A 145 -12.76 -3.63 8.46
C GLY A 145 -13.34 -4.86 7.77
N PRO A 146 -12.60 -5.39 6.78
CA PRO A 146 -13.06 -6.51 5.96
C PRO A 146 -12.89 -7.87 6.64
N THR A 147 -13.80 -8.78 6.36
CA THR A 147 -13.66 -10.23 6.51
C THR A 147 -13.21 -10.85 5.18
N ALA A 148 -12.74 -12.10 5.20
CA ALA A 148 -12.46 -12.82 3.95
C ALA A 148 -13.76 -13.05 3.11
N PRO A 149 -14.91 -13.42 3.71
CA PRO A 149 -16.19 -13.41 3.01
C PRO A 149 -16.59 -12.08 2.39
N ASP A 150 -16.31 -10.94 3.03
CA ASP A 150 -16.63 -9.62 2.44
C ASP A 150 -15.85 -9.40 1.13
N ALA A 151 -14.58 -9.83 1.06
CA ALA A 151 -13.82 -9.76 -0.17
C ALA A 151 -14.44 -10.63 -1.28
N VAL A 152 -14.93 -11.84 -0.92
CA VAL A 152 -15.66 -12.72 -1.85
C VAL A 152 -16.95 -12.06 -2.34
N GLU A 153 -17.71 -11.42 -1.45
CA GLU A 153 -18.93 -10.69 -1.81
C GLU A 153 -18.63 -9.53 -2.78
N MET A 154 -17.57 -8.75 -2.54
CA MET A 154 -17.12 -7.69 -3.46
C MET A 154 -16.88 -8.23 -4.87
N PHE A 155 -16.26 -9.41 -4.99
CA PHE A 155 -16.01 -10.04 -6.30
C PHE A 155 -17.29 -10.52 -6.97
N GLN A 156 -18.20 -11.13 -6.22
CA GLN A 156 -19.46 -11.65 -6.75
C GLN A 156 -20.41 -10.53 -7.18
N ALA A 157 -20.44 -9.42 -6.45
CA ALA A 157 -21.34 -8.29 -6.69
C ALA A 157 -20.84 -7.31 -7.76
N SER A 158 -19.66 -7.54 -8.38
CA SER A 158 -19.05 -6.57 -9.28
C SER A 158 -18.36 -7.17 -10.52
N GLN A 159 -17.86 -6.29 -11.38
CA GLN A 159 -16.96 -6.64 -12.49
C GLN A 159 -15.47 -6.57 -12.06
N ALA A 160 -15.19 -6.40 -10.77
CA ALA A 160 -13.84 -6.24 -10.28
C ALA A 160 -13.04 -7.54 -10.30
N SER A 161 -11.73 -7.44 -10.55
CA SER A 161 -10.82 -8.57 -10.40
C SER A 161 -10.65 -8.95 -8.92
N ARG A 162 -10.16 -10.17 -8.66
CA ARG A 162 -9.86 -10.62 -7.28
C ARG A 162 -8.82 -9.72 -6.62
N GLU A 163 -7.84 -9.25 -7.39
CA GLU A 163 -6.84 -8.30 -6.92
C GLU A 163 -7.45 -6.93 -6.61
N ALA A 164 -8.38 -6.43 -7.44
CA ALA A 164 -9.11 -5.19 -7.13
C ALA A 164 -9.87 -5.32 -5.80
N CYS A 165 -10.49 -6.48 -5.55
CA CYS A 165 -11.14 -6.78 -4.27
C CYS A 165 -10.13 -6.78 -3.11
N CYS A 166 -8.93 -7.36 -3.31
CA CYS A 166 -7.86 -7.34 -2.30
C CYS A 166 -7.38 -5.92 -1.99
N VAL A 167 -7.16 -5.09 -3.03
CA VAL A 167 -6.77 -3.68 -2.87
C VAL A 167 -7.84 -2.92 -2.07
N ARG A 168 -9.11 -3.03 -2.46
CA ARG A 168 -10.20 -2.34 -1.76
C ARG A 168 -10.34 -2.81 -0.33
N ALA A 169 -10.34 -4.12 -0.08
CA ALA A 169 -10.40 -4.64 1.27
C ALA A 169 -9.25 -4.08 2.13
N SER A 170 -8.02 -4.05 1.61
CA SER A 170 -6.86 -3.54 2.38
C SER A 170 -6.97 -2.06 2.78
N GLN A 171 -7.70 -1.24 2.01
CA GLN A 171 -7.91 0.18 2.31
C GLN A 171 -8.84 0.39 3.52
N TYR A 172 -9.64 -0.62 3.88
CA TYR A 172 -10.53 -0.60 5.03
C TYR A 172 -9.96 -1.35 6.24
N LEU A 173 -8.72 -1.84 6.19
CA LEU A 173 -8.08 -2.42 7.37
C LEU A 173 -7.90 -1.33 8.44
N PRO A 174 -8.41 -1.53 9.68
CA PRO A 174 -8.34 -0.52 10.74
C PRO A 174 -6.92 -0.36 11.32
N GLY A 175 -6.03 -1.33 11.08
CA GLY A 175 -4.66 -1.36 11.57
C GLY A 175 -3.73 -2.14 10.63
N GLY A 176 -2.59 -2.55 11.15
CA GLY A 176 -1.58 -3.33 10.42
C GLY A 176 -2.14 -4.65 9.91
N GLY A 177 -2.03 -4.90 8.60
CA GLY A 177 -2.56 -6.11 7.99
C GLY A 177 -2.33 -6.20 6.48
N ALA A 178 -2.72 -7.34 5.92
CA ALA A 178 -2.66 -7.63 4.49
C ALA A 178 -3.86 -8.44 4.03
N VAL A 179 -4.25 -8.23 2.77
CA VAL A 179 -5.19 -9.05 2.03
C VAL A 179 -4.43 -9.73 0.90
N VAL A 180 -4.39 -11.05 0.95
CA VAL A 180 -3.52 -11.88 0.11
C VAL A 180 -4.39 -12.78 -0.76
N LEU A 181 -4.14 -12.75 -2.06
CA LEU A 181 -4.72 -13.65 -3.05
C LEU A 181 -3.75 -14.80 -3.30
N LEU A 182 -4.23 -16.02 -3.20
CA LEU A 182 -3.47 -17.26 -3.40
C LEU A 182 -4.16 -18.14 -4.44
N ASP A 183 -3.37 -18.99 -5.09
CA ASP A 183 -3.90 -20.10 -5.89
C ASP A 183 -4.36 -21.26 -5.01
N ALA A 184 -4.91 -22.30 -5.64
CA ALA A 184 -5.38 -23.51 -4.98
C ALA A 184 -4.28 -24.35 -4.30
N ALA A 185 -3.00 -24.04 -4.53
CA ALA A 185 -1.88 -24.65 -3.82
C ALA A 185 -1.43 -23.83 -2.60
N GLY A 186 -2.01 -22.64 -2.37
CA GLY A 186 -1.58 -21.74 -1.31
C GLY A 186 -0.36 -20.89 -1.67
N THR A 187 -0.05 -20.74 -2.96
CA THR A 187 1.02 -19.85 -3.44
C THR A 187 0.49 -18.45 -3.67
N VAL A 188 1.22 -17.43 -3.19
CA VAL A 188 0.79 -16.03 -3.31
C VAL A 188 0.82 -15.57 -4.76
N LEU A 189 -0.34 -15.11 -5.25
CA LEU A 189 -0.48 -14.49 -6.56
C LEU A 189 -0.44 -12.97 -6.46
N PHE A 190 -1.03 -12.40 -5.42
CA PHE A 190 -1.09 -10.96 -5.20
C PHE A 190 -1.27 -10.65 -3.72
N ALA A 191 -0.79 -9.49 -3.28
CA ALA A 191 -1.04 -9.01 -1.92
C ALA A 191 -1.15 -7.49 -1.89
N ALA A 192 -2.15 -6.99 -1.17
CA ALA A 192 -2.29 -5.58 -0.81
C ALA A 192 -2.22 -5.46 0.71
N ALA A 193 -1.58 -4.41 1.21
CA ALA A 193 -1.32 -4.28 2.64
C ALA A 193 -1.50 -2.86 3.14
N SER A 194 -1.82 -2.75 4.43
CA SER A 194 -1.87 -1.52 5.21
C SER A 194 -0.98 -1.72 6.43
N GLY A 195 0.13 -0.96 6.55
CA GLY A 195 0.98 -1.01 7.74
C GLY A 195 1.77 -2.30 8.00
N LEU A 196 1.64 -3.33 7.14
CA LEU A 196 2.34 -4.62 7.26
C LEU A 196 3.12 -4.92 5.97
N ILE A 197 4.24 -5.65 6.08
CA ILE A 197 4.99 -6.16 4.91
C ILE A 197 4.32 -7.46 4.43
N PRO A 198 3.64 -7.46 3.28
CA PRO A 198 2.94 -8.66 2.82
C PRO A 198 3.91 -9.73 2.31
N PRO A 199 3.49 -11.01 2.25
CA PRO A 199 4.26 -12.04 1.58
C PRO A 199 4.40 -11.70 0.09
N ALA A 200 5.58 -11.97 -0.47
CA ALA A 200 5.84 -11.69 -1.87
C ALA A 200 5.11 -12.67 -2.79
N ARG A 201 4.80 -12.22 -4.02
CA ARG A 201 4.32 -13.10 -5.10
C ARG A 201 5.26 -14.30 -5.29
N GLY A 202 4.68 -15.47 -5.50
CA GLY A 202 5.36 -16.75 -5.71
C GLY A 202 5.83 -17.42 -4.42
N THR A 203 5.62 -16.81 -3.25
CA THR A 203 5.93 -17.46 -1.98
C THR A 203 4.82 -18.43 -1.60
N ASP A 204 5.21 -19.65 -1.21
CA ASP A 204 4.30 -20.66 -0.68
C ASP A 204 3.86 -20.34 0.76
N GLN A 205 2.56 -20.34 1.02
CA GLN A 205 1.97 -20.16 2.35
C GLN A 205 1.21 -21.40 2.83
N SER A 206 1.18 -22.50 2.06
CA SER A 206 0.39 -23.72 2.28
C SER A 206 0.59 -24.35 3.66
N THR A 207 1.76 -24.14 4.26
CA THR A 207 2.14 -24.68 5.59
C THR A 207 1.76 -23.76 6.75
N THR A 208 1.34 -22.52 6.49
CA THR A 208 0.91 -21.60 7.54
C THR A 208 -0.40 -22.06 8.17
N PRO A 209 -0.65 -21.84 9.49
CA PRO A 209 -1.83 -22.39 10.16
C PRO A 209 -3.18 -22.02 9.54
N LEU A 210 -3.29 -20.84 8.93
CA LEU A 210 -4.52 -20.37 8.28
C LEU A 210 -4.71 -21.03 6.93
N ILE A 211 -3.69 -20.98 6.06
CA ILE A 211 -3.80 -21.46 4.69
C ILE A 211 -3.89 -22.99 4.67
N ALA A 212 -3.11 -23.69 5.51
CA ALA A 212 -3.22 -25.13 5.67
C ALA A 212 -4.65 -25.57 6.03
N ALA A 213 -5.33 -24.80 6.88
CA ALA A 213 -6.73 -25.06 7.23
C ALA A 213 -7.69 -24.77 6.08
N ALA A 214 -7.49 -23.63 5.40
CA ALA A 214 -8.33 -23.21 4.28
C ALA A 214 -8.26 -24.19 3.10
N LEU A 215 -7.09 -24.78 2.83
CA LEU A 215 -6.90 -25.78 1.78
C LEU A 215 -7.62 -27.12 2.08
N GLN A 216 -7.95 -27.38 3.34
CA GLN A 216 -8.67 -28.59 3.77
C GLN A 216 -10.19 -28.37 3.86
N THR A 217 -10.66 -27.13 3.71
CA THR A 217 -12.06 -26.77 3.91
C THR A 217 -12.61 -25.98 2.74
N ALA A 218 -13.80 -26.34 2.24
CA ALA A 218 -14.50 -25.53 1.24
C ALA A 218 -15.14 -24.24 1.83
N GLY A 219 -15.20 -24.11 3.15
CA GLY A 219 -15.80 -22.96 3.85
C GLY A 219 -14.78 -21.92 4.32
N THR A 220 -15.28 -20.90 5.04
CA THR A 220 -14.43 -19.90 5.68
C THR A 220 -13.59 -20.52 6.79
N SER A 221 -12.27 -20.33 6.72
CA SER A 221 -11.32 -20.74 7.74
C SER A 221 -10.88 -19.53 8.57
N GLN A 222 -10.73 -19.72 9.88
CA GLN A 222 -10.26 -18.67 10.79
C GLN A 222 -9.17 -19.20 11.72
N ARG A 223 -8.14 -18.40 11.97
CA ARG A 223 -7.10 -18.67 12.96
C ARG A 223 -6.78 -17.41 13.75
N ASP A 224 -6.84 -17.51 15.06
CA ASP A 224 -6.36 -16.44 15.94
C ASP A 224 -4.86 -16.49 16.13
N ARG A 225 -4.13 -17.44 15.55
CA ARG A 225 -2.66 -17.53 15.64
C ARG A 225 -2.16 -18.06 14.31
N THR A 226 -1.81 -17.16 13.41
CA THR A 226 -1.15 -17.47 12.15
C THR A 226 -0.02 -16.48 11.89
N TYR A 227 0.64 -16.58 10.75
CA TYR A 227 1.75 -15.72 10.35
C TYR A 227 1.89 -15.83 8.82
N VAL A 228 2.62 -14.90 8.23
CA VAL A 228 3.05 -15.03 6.82
C VAL A 228 4.50 -15.49 6.77
N LEU A 229 4.85 -16.22 5.71
CA LEU A 229 6.24 -16.55 5.38
C LEU A 229 6.75 -15.55 4.33
N TRP A 230 7.93 -14.99 4.56
CA TRP A 230 8.63 -14.18 3.57
C TRP A 230 9.54 -15.04 2.69
N ARG A 231 10.01 -14.47 1.58
CA ARG A 231 10.89 -15.17 0.63
C ARG A 231 12.20 -15.66 1.27
N SER A 232 12.65 -15.03 2.35
CA SER A 232 13.82 -15.48 3.12
C SER A 232 13.58 -16.80 3.87
N GLY A 233 12.32 -17.22 4.03
CA GLY A 233 11.91 -18.32 4.90
C GLY A 233 11.57 -17.88 6.32
N ASP A 234 11.86 -16.63 6.69
CA ASP A 234 11.44 -16.05 7.97
C ASP A 234 9.92 -15.85 8.01
N ARG A 235 9.38 -15.79 9.23
CA ARG A 235 7.96 -15.50 9.47
C ARG A 235 7.74 -14.13 10.07
N SER A 236 6.56 -13.57 9.84
CA SER A 236 6.07 -12.42 10.59
C SER A 236 5.77 -12.78 12.06
N ASP A 237 5.46 -11.75 12.84
CA ASP A 237 4.73 -11.90 14.09
C ASP A 237 3.39 -12.59 13.90
N LEU A 238 2.77 -12.97 15.02
CA LEU A 238 1.48 -13.62 14.98
C LEU A 238 0.36 -12.66 14.55
N LEU A 239 -0.45 -13.12 13.62
CA LEU A 239 -1.58 -12.40 13.05
C LEU A 239 -2.89 -13.14 13.35
N TYR A 240 -3.97 -12.38 13.38
CA TYR A 240 -5.32 -12.91 13.21
C TYR A 240 -5.55 -13.11 11.72
N GLY A 241 -6.15 -14.24 11.37
CA GLY A 241 -6.32 -14.64 9.99
C GLY A 241 -7.72 -15.17 9.74
N GLN A 242 -8.30 -14.77 8.61
CA GLN A 242 -9.48 -15.40 8.05
C GLN A 242 -9.25 -15.62 6.56
N ALA A 243 -9.68 -16.76 6.04
CA ALA A 243 -9.53 -17.10 4.64
C ALA A 243 -10.84 -17.67 4.07
N ALA A 244 -11.11 -17.36 2.81
CA ALA A 244 -12.30 -17.82 2.09
C ALA A 244 -11.94 -18.00 0.61
N TRP A 245 -12.60 -18.94 -0.04
CA TRP A 245 -12.43 -19.17 -1.47
C TRP A 245 -13.29 -18.19 -2.26
N PHE A 246 -12.72 -17.56 -3.28
CA PHE A 246 -13.50 -16.86 -4.30
C PHE A 246 -14.28 -17.86 -5.17
N ASP A 247 -13.66 -19.01 -5.43
CA ASP A 247 -14.08 -20.12 -6.30
C ASP A 247 -13.12 -21.31 -6.09
N GLU A 248 -13.15 -22.33 -6.96
CA GLU A 248 -12.33 -23.54 -6.82
C GLU A 248 -10.82 -23.32 -7.02
N GLU A 249 -10.40 -22.20 -7.63
CA GLU A 249 -9.01 -21.96 -8.02
C GLU A 249 -8.31 -20.91 -7.16
N TYR A 250 -9.07 -20.00 -6.55
CA TYR A 250 -8.51 -18.82 -5.90
C TYR A 250 -9.01 -18.63 -4.47
N LEU A 251 -8.05 -18.48 -3.55
CA LEU A 251 -8.27 -18.25 -2.13
C LEU A 251 -7.89 -16.81 -1.76
N VAL A 252 -8.68 -16.15 -0.92
CA VAL A 252 -8.30 -14.89 -0.26
C VAL A 252 -8.04 -15.11 1.22
N ALA A 253 -6.99 -14.49 1.73
CA ALA A 253 -6.69 -14.43 3.15
C ALA A 253 -6.63 -12.97 3.62
N VAL A 254 -7.43 -12.64 4.64
CA VAL A 254 -7.37 -11.37 5.37
C VAL A 254 -6.59 -11.62 6.65
N LEU A 255 -5.50 -10.90 6.81
CA LEU A 255 -4.55 -11.00 7.90
C LEU A 255 -4.42 -9.64 8.58
N ALA A 256 -4.49 -9.60 9.91
CA ALA A 256 -4.34 -8.36 10.66
C ALA A 256 -3.69 -8.60 12.02
N GLU A 257 -2.97 -7.60 12.52
CA GLU A 257 -2.33 -7.60 13.83
C GLU A 257 -3.36 -7.53 14.96
N ASP A 258 -4.41 -6.72 14.77
CA ASP A 258 -5.50 -6.48 15.72
C ASP A 258 -6.81 -6.04 15.02
N ASN A 259 -7.81 -5.62 15.82
CA ASN A 259 -9.07 -4.99 15.39
C ASN A 259 -9.85 -5.74 14.29
N VAL A 260 -9.85 -7.08 14.31
CA VAL A 260 -10.54 -7.87 13.30
C VAL A 260 -12.06 -7.93 13.54
N PRO A 261 -12.88 -7.80 12.49
CA PRO A 261 -14.35 -7.70 12.62
C PRO A 261 -15.01 -8.99 13.13
N TRP A 262 -14.36 -10.14 12.99
CA TRP A 262 -14.86 -11.43 13.47
C TRP A 262 -14.58 -11.70 14.97
N ARG A 263 -14.00 -10.75 15.70
CA ARG A 263 -13.77 -10.83 17.15
C ARG A 263 -14.34 -9.61 17.87
N LYS A 264 -15.08 -9.84 18.96
CA LYS A 264 -15.60 -8.77 19.84
C LYS A 264 -14.51 -8.04 20.62
N LEU A 265 -13.41 -8.74 20.91
CA LEU A 265 -12.22 -8.20 21.54
C LEU A 265 -11.01 -8.87 20.91
N THR A 266 -10.16 -8.07 20.31
CA THR A 266 -8.81 -8.44 19.87
C THR A 266 -7.84 -7.89 20.89
N ALA A 267 -7.30 -8.76 21.75
CA ALA A 267 -6.20 -8.34 22.60
C ALA A 267 -5.00 -8.00 21.70
N PRO A 268 -4.33 -6.84 21.92
CA PRO A 268 -3.03 -6.58 21.31
C PRO A 268 -2.12 -7.77 21.58
N ARG A 269 -1.40 -8.23 20.56
CA ARG A 269 -0.47 -9.35 20.72
C ARG A 269 0.67 -8.92 21.65
N PRO A 270 1.28 -9.86 22.39
CA PRO A 270 2.57 -9.59 23.03
C PRO A 270 3.51 -9.00 21.97
N GLU A 271 4.15 -7.87 22.28
CA GLU A 271 5.07 -7.12 21.40
C GLU A 271 4.42 -6.36 20.22
N SER A 272 3.14 -6.56 19.86
CA SER A 272 2.43 -5.66 18.94
C SER A 272 1.88 -4.40 19.63
N GLY A 273 1.92 -4.38 20.97
CA GLY A 273 1.65 -3.21 21.81
C GLY A 273 2.79 -2.19 21.83
N THR A 274 3.48 -1.92 20.71
CA THR A 274 4.41 -0.79 20.62
C THR A 274 3.72 0.49 20.20
N SER A 275 2.43 0.62 20.51
CA SER A 275 1.90 1.96 20.73
C SER A 275 2.64 2.52 21.95
N ARG A 276 3.61 3.41 21.69
CA ARG A 276 4.25 4.21 22.75
C ARG A 276 3.24 5.14 23.40
N TYR A 277 2.00 5.22 22.90
CA TYR A 277 0.94 6.01 23.49
C TYR A 277 0.75 5.69 24.98
N ARG A 278 0.90 6.72 25.81
CA ARG A 278 0.91 6.73 27.28
C ARG A 278 2.12 6.08 27.96
N SER A 279 3.15 5.65 27.23
CA SER A 279 4.44 5.28 27.82
C SER A 279 5.24 6.52 28.24
N TRP A 280 6.14 6.35 29.21
CA TRP A 280 7.15 7.35 29.55
C TRP A 280 8.32 7.26 28.57
N TRP A 281 8.85 8.42 28.18
CA TRP A 281 9.99 8.54 27.29
C TRP A 281 10.91 9.65 27.79
N THR A 282 12.21 9.43 27.75
CA THR A 282 13.21 10.46 28.09
C THR A 282 13.66 11.16 26.81
N CYS A 283 13.51 12.47 26.75
CA CYS A 283 14.01 13.23 25.62
C CYS A 283 15.54 13.22 25.59
N GLU A 284 16.16 12.73 24.52
CA GLU A 284 17.62 12.71 24.40
C GLU A 284 18.24 14.13 24.28
N THR A 285 17.43 15.14 23.95
CA THR A 285 17.88 16.54 23.83
C THR A 285 17.76 17.33 25.14
N CYS A 286 16.60 17.26 25.83
CA CYS A 286 16.39 18.00 27.07
C CYS A 286 16.55 17.14 28.34
N GLN A 287 16.71 15.83 28.21
CA GLN A 287 16.86 14.86 29.31
C GLN A 287 15.67 14.78 30.28
N GLU A 288 14.54 15.42 29.93
CA GLU A 288 13.30 15.35 30.70
C GLU A 288 12.46 14.13 30.30
N GLU A 289 11.82 13.52 31.29
CA GLU A 289 10.82 12.46 31.07
C GLU A 289 9.45 13.05 30.74
N PHE A 290 8.79 12.53 29.72
CA PHE A 290 7.45 12.94 29.33
C PHE A 290 6.59 11.74 28.93
N ARG A 291 5.27 11.93 28.97
CA ARG A 291 4.32 10.93 28.45
C ARG A 291 4.07 11.15 26.97
N VAL A 292 4.18 10.08 26.19
CA VAL A 292 3.86 10.10 24.77
C VAL A 292 2.33 10.15 24.59
N ILE A 293 1.79 11.28 24.16
CA ILE A 293 0.34 11.48 23.99
C ILE A 293 -0.07 11.73 22.53
N GLU A 294 0.90 11.81 21.62
CA GLU A 294 0.72 12.08 20.21
C GLU A 294 1.47 11.05 19.35
N ALA A 295 1.15 11.00 18.06
CA ALA A 295 1.88 10.20 17.09
C ALA A 295 3.35 10.64 17.00
N GLY A 296 4.23 9.69 16.69
CA GLY A 296 5.67 9.97 16.53
C GLY A 296 5.95 10.97 15.40
N CYS A 297 7.16 11.54 15.41
CA CYS A 297 7.61 12.46 14.38
C CYS A 297 7.50 11.80 12.98
N PRO A 298 6.89 12.47 11.99
CA PRO A 298 6.68 11.91 10.66
C PRO A 298 7.98 11.58 9.92
N GLU A 299 9.12 12.16 10.35
CA GLU A 299 10.44 11.89 9.75
C GLU A 299 11.17 10.71 10.40
N CYS A 300 11.31 10.69 11.73
CA CYS A 300 12.09 9.67 12.44
C CYS A 300 11.26 8.63 13.21
N GLY A 301 9.94 8.78 13.27
CA GLY A 301 9.03 7.88 14.01
C GLY A 301 9.11 7.97 15.54
N GLN A 302 10.05 8.74 16.12
CA GLN A 302 10.18 8.88 17.57
C GLN A 302 9.19 9.89 18.18
N PRO A 303 8.75 9.71 19.45
CA PRO A 303 7.91 10.68 20.16
C PRO A 303 8.52 12.09 20.21
N ARG A 304 7.65 13.10 20.23
CA ARG A 304 8.05 14.51 20.43
C ARG A 304 7.85 14.88 21.90
N CYS A 305 8.85 15.49 22.54
CA CYS A 305 8.67 16.07 23.88
C CYS A 305 7.81 17.35 23.82
N GLU A 306 7.43 17.89 24.98
CA GLU A 306 6.62 19.12 25.07
C GLU A 306 7.29 20.34 24.41
N GLU A 307 8.63 20.35 24.38
CA GLU A 307 9.46 21.36 23.69
C GLU A 307 9.66 21.07 22.19
N GLY A 308 8.99 20.05 21.66
CA GLY A 308 8.98 19.68 20.23
C GLY A 308 10.23 18.93 19.74
N HIS A 309 11.10 18.44 20.63
CA HIS A 309 12.31 17.70 20.23
C HIS A 309 11.99 16.23 19.96
N CYS A 310 12.70 15.63 19.02
CA CYS A 310 12.61 14.20 18.68
C CYS A 310 13.99 13.69 18.22
N GLY A 311 14.09 12.43 17.81
CA GLY A 311 15.33 11.83 17.30
C GLY A 311 16.00 12.60 16.16
N CYS A 312 15.25 13.30 15.30
CA CYS A 312 15.83 14.18 14.28
C CYS A 312 16.72 15.28 14.90
N ARG A 313 16.32 15.82 16.05
CA ARG A 313 17.05 16.88 16.74
C ARG A 313 18.30 16.35 17.42
N ALA A 314 18.19 15.18 18.08
CA ALA A 314 19.34 14.50 18.67
C ALA A 314 20.38 14.13 17.60
N ALA A 315 19.95 13.56 16.47
CA ALA A 315 20.81 13.23 15.35
C ALA A 315 21.50 14.47 14.74
N ARG A 316 20.78 15.60 14.63
CA ARG A 316 21.37 16.86 14.17
C ARG A 316 22.43 17.40 15.13
N THR A 317 22.14 17.40 16.43
CA THR A 317 23.07 17.91 17.45
C THR A 317 24.30 17.03 17.61
N GLN A 318 24.20 15.71 17.39
CA GLN A 318 25.36 14.82 17.35
C GLN A 318 26.34 15.12 16.21
N GLN A 319 25.87 15.79 15.15
CA GLN A 319 26.72 16.22 14.04
C GLN A 319 27.30 17.62 14.26
N ASP A 320 26.86 18.37 15.27
CA ASP A 320 27.40 19.70 15.53
C ASP A 320 28.89 19.63 15.86
N ARG A 321 29.65 20.61 15.37
CA ARG A 321 31.10 20.68 15.51
C ARG A 321 31.47 21.95 16.26
N THR A 322 32.48 21.86 17.11
CA THR A 322 33.04 23.03 17.79
C THR A 322 34.06 23.68 16.87
N CYS A 323 33.96 25.00 16.66
CA CYS A 323 34.98 25.78 15.97
C CYS A 323 36.20 25.97 16.88
N ASP A 324 37.41 25.72 16.39
CA ASP A 324 38.63 25.86 17.20
C ASP A 324 38.95 27.31 17.57
N GLU A 325 38.43 28.28 16.81
CA GLU A 325 38.76 29.71 16.95
C GLU A 325 37.74 30.46 17.80
N CYS A 326 36.47 30.51 17.38
CA CYS A 326 35.43 31.19 18.17
C CYS A 326 34.83 30.33 19.29
N ARG A 327 35.20 29.04 19.36
CA ARG A 327 34.73 28.07 20.38
C ARG A 327 33.21 27.85 20.40
N LEU A 328 32.49 28.30 19.39
CA LEU A 328 31.05 28.06 19.24
C LEU A 328 30.78 26.65 18.68
N VAL A 329 29.74 26.00 19.21
CA VAL A 329 29.18 24.75 18.68
C VAL A 329 28.23 25.11 17.54
N LEU A 330 28.55 24.67 16.32
CA LEU A 330 27.85 25.05 15.10
C LEU A 330 27.53 23.82 14.25
N ALA A 331 26.44 23.89 13.47
CA ALA A 331 26.05 22.82 12.56
C ALA A 331 27.13 22.55 11.48
N PRO A 332 27.29 21.31 10.96
CA PRO A 332 28.27 20.96 9.94
C PRO A 332 28.32 21.89 8.73
N ALA A 333 27.17 22.40 8.31
CA ALA A 333 27.05 23.31 7.16
C ALA A 333 27.82 24.64 7.35
N ARG A 334 28.13 25.03 8.60
CA ARG A 334 28.94 26.20 8.94
C ARG A 334 30.44 25.95 8.79
N PHE A 335 30.86 24.76 8.35
CA PHE A 335 32.24 24.39 8.07
C PHE A 335 32.42 24.11 6.58
N ALA A 336 33.64 24.31 6.07
CA ALA A 336 34.01 23.92 4.71
C ALA A 336 34.55 22.49 4.72
N GLY A 337 33.75 21.52 4.28
CA GLY A 337 34.12 20.11 4.28
C GLY A 337 34.60 19.64 5.66
N ALA A 338 35.84 19.15 5.74
CA ALA A 338 36.44 18.66 6.97
C ALA A 338 37.06 19.76 7.87
N SER A 339 37.00 21.05 7.50
CA SER A 339 37.60 22.17 8.28
C SER A 339 37.12 22.18 9.74
N THR A 340 38.04 22.40 10.69
CA THR A 340 37.72 22.61 12.12
C THR A 340 37.48 24.07 12.49
N ILE A 341 37.67 24.99 11.53
CA ILE A 341 37.36 26.42 11.65
C ILE A 341 36.07 26.71 10.87
N CYS A 342 35.13 27.41 11.50
CA CYS A 342 33.87 27.77 10.87
C CYS A 342 34.05 28.87 9.81
N ARG A 343 33.11 28.96 8.87
CA ARG A 343 33.14 29.90 7.74
C ARG A 343 33.15 31.38 8.13
N ASP A 344 32.77 31.72 9.36
CA ASP A 344 32.81 33.10 9.84
C ASP A 344 34.18 33.47 10.42
N CYS A 345 35.01 32.47 10.75
CA CYS A 345 36.37 32.64 11.27
C CYS A 345 37.46 32.38 10.22
N SER A 346 37.14 31.64 9.15
CA SER A 346 38.02 31.40 8.00
C SER A 346 38.12 32.61 7.07
#